data_AF-A0A6B3BIR0-F1
#
_entry.id   AF-A0A6B3BIR0-F1
#
_cell.length_a   1.000
_cell.length_b   1.000
_cell.length_c   1.000
_cell.angle_alpha   90.00
_cell.angle_beta   90.00
_cell.angle_gamma   90.00
#
_symmetry.space_group_name_H-M   'P 1'
#
loop_
_entity.id
_entity.type
_entity.pdbx_description
1 polymer ?
#
loop_
_entity_poly.entity_id
_entity_poly.type
_entity_poly.pdbx_seq_one_letter_code
_entity_poly.pdbx_strand_id
1 'polypeptide(L)' 'MVTATVREWYDEEGWGVLDSPETPGGCFGHYAEIQATGFRTLSPGQQVDLTWEALGFK' A
#
# COMPACT_ATOMS: atom_id res chain seq x y z
N MET A 1 -12.44 3.16 1.35
CA MET A 1 -11.82 1.90 0.87
C MET A 1 -11.91 1.90 -0.63
N VAL A 2 -10.78 1.69 -1.28
CA VAL A 2 -10.57 1.83 -2.73
C VAL A 2 -9.79 0.62 -3.21
N THR A 3 -9.99 0.17 -4.44
CA THR A 3 -9.13 -0.89 -4.99
C THR A 3 -7.80 -0.28 -5.42
N ALA A 4 -6.70 -0.85 -4.92
CA ALA A 4 -5.35 -0.48 -5.31
C ALA A 4 -4.56 -1.69 -5.79
N THR A 5 -3.58 -1.46 -6.64
CA THR A 5 -2.63 -2.47 -7.11
C THR A 5 -1.25 -2.17 -6.54
N VAL A 6 -0.61 -3.17 -5.97
CA VAL A 6 0.76 -3.04 -5.44
C VAL A 6 1.72 -2.86 -6.61
N ARG A 7 2.37 -1.71 -6.71
CA ARG A 7 3.37 -1.43 -7.74
C ARG A 7 4.68 -2.10 -7.40
N GLU A 8 5.15 -1.87 -6.18
CA GLU A 8 6.40 -2.40 -5.65
C GLU A 8 6.27 -2.62 -4.15
N TRP A 9 6.98 -3.62 -3.64
CA TRP A 9 7.03 -3.96 -2.23
C TRP A 9 8.43 -4.42 -1.87
N TYR A 10 8.93 -3.95 -0.75
CA TYR A 10 10.26 -4.22 -0.23
C TYR A 10 10.11 -4.99 1.09
N ASP A 11 10.23 -6.32 1.01
CA ASP A 11 9.97 -7.23 2.13
C ASP A 11 10.85 -6.96 3.36
N GLU A 12 12.14 -6.68 3.14
CA GLU A 12 13.11 -6.48 4.23
C GLU A 12 12.88 -5.15 4.96
N GLU A 13 12.47 -4.12 4.22
CA GLU A 13 12.19 -2.79 4.75
C GLU A 13 10.74 -2.61 5.20
N GLY A 14 9.85 -3.52 4.81
CA GLY A 14 8.44 -3.55 5.24
C GLY A 14 7.59 -2.42 4.67
N TRP A 15 7.87 -1.96 3.46
CA TRP A 15 7.06 -0.92 2.81
C TRP A 15 6.95 -1.12 1.30
N GLY A 16 6.03 -0.39 0.68
CA GLY A 16 5.90 -0.36 -0.77
C GLY A 16 5.00 0.76 -1.26
N VAL A 17 4.71 0.73 -2.55
CA VAL A 17 3.87 1.73 -3.24
C VAL A 17 2.66 1.05 -3.86
N LEU A 18 1.50 1.63 -3.66
CA LEU A 18 0.22 1.15 -4.16
C LEU A 18 -0.39 2.17 -5.12
N ASP A 19 -0.81 1.70 -6.29
CA ASP A 19 -1.47 2.52 -7.30
C ASP A 19 -2.98 2.43 -7.17
N SER A 20 -3.63 3.57 -7.05
CA SER A 20 -5.08 3.69 -7.18
C SER A 20 -5.43 4.97 -7.95
N PRO A 21 -6.58 5.02 -8.65
CA PRO A 21 -7.04 6.24 -9.31
C PRO A 21 -7.18 7.45 -8.36
N GLU A 22 -7.38 7.19 -7.06
CA GLU A 22 -7.61 8.20 -6.02
C GLU A 22 -6.30 8.74 -5.42
N THR A 23 -5.20 8.01 -5.60
CA THR A 23 -3.85 8.39 -5.13
C THR A 23 -2.88 8.50 -6.32
N PRO A 24 -3.08 9.48 -7.21
CA PRO A 24 -2.20 9.67 -8.36
C PRO A 24 -0.77 9.96 -7.91
N GLY A 25 0.20 9.22 -8.45
CA GLY A 25 1.60 9.25 -8.00
C GLY A 25 1.99 8.09 -7.08
N GLY A 26 1.00 7.40 -6.52
CA GLY A 26 1.18 6.24 -5.64
C GLY A 26 0.92 6.58 -4.17
N CYS A 27 0.36 5.63 -3.45
CA CYS A 27 0.19 5.65 -2.00
C CYS A 27 1.31 4.86 -1.35
N PHE A 28 1.95 5.44 -0.33
CA PHE A 28 2.87 4.70 0.52
C PHE A 28 2.09 3.69 1.38
N GLY A 29 2.59 2.47 1.48
CA GLY A 29 2.07 1.43 2.38
C GLY A 29 3.17 0.88 3.27
N HIS A 30 2.87 0.66 4.55
CA HIS A 30 3.80 0.09 5.52
C HIS A 30 3.22 -1.23 6.07
N TYR A 31 4.09 -2.20 6.38
CA TYR A 31 3.67 -3.56 6.77
C TYR A 31 2.76 -3.58 8.00
N ALA A 32 2.91 -2.59 8.90
CA ALA A 32 2.11 -2.47 10.11
C ALA A 32 0.61 -2.30 9.81
N GLU A 33 0.28 -1.68 8.67
CA GLU A 33 -1.10 -1.40 8.23
C GLU A 33 -1.76 -2.58 7.52
N ILE A 34 -0.99 -3.60 7.12
CA ILE A 34 -1.52 -4.79 6.43
C ILE A 34 -2.37 -5.62 7.40
N GLN A 35 -3.64 -5.79 7.07
CA GLN A 35 -4.58 -6.62 7.80
C GLN A 35 -4.46 -8.08 7.36
N ALA A 36 -3.39 -8.75 7.80
CA ALA A 36 -3.16 -10.18 7.54
C ALA A 36 -2.54 -10.88 8.76
N THR A 37 -2.77 -12.19 8.86
CA THR A 37 -2.11 -13.05 9.84
C THR A 37 -0.76 -13.53 9.31
N GLY A 38 0.25 -13.63 10.17
CA GLY A 38 1.58 -14.11 9.79
C GLY A 38 2.47 -12.99 9.26
N PHE A 39 3.32 -13.32 8.27
CA PHE A 39 4.25 -12.35 7.68
C PHE A 39 3.48 -11.34 6.81
N ARG A 40 3.52 -10.07 7.21
CA ARG A 40 2.77 -8.99 6.58
C ARG A 40 3.54 -8.44 5.39
N THR A 41 3.29 -9.05 4.23
CA THR A 41 3.90 -8.64 2.97
C THR A 41 2.87 -8.61 1.84
N LEU A 42 3.21 -7.88 0.78
CA LEU A 42 2.45 -7.81 -0.47
C LEU A 42 3.35 -8.15 -1.66
N SER A 43 2.74 -8.58 -2.75
CA SER A 43 3.46 -8.86 -4.00
C SER A 43 3.14 -7.83 -5.09
N PRO A 44 4.11 -7.40 -5.91
CA PRO A 44 3.83 -6.58 -7.09
C PRO A 44 2.72 -7.20 -7.96
N GLY A 45 1.77 -6.38 -8.40
CA GLY A 45 0.57 -6.79 -9.14
C GLY A 45 -0.60 -7.29 -8.29
N GLN A 46 -0.41 -7.48 -6.98
CA GLN A 46 -1.50 -7.86 -6.07
C GLN A 46 -2.53 -6.74 -5.95
N GLN A 47 -3.82 -7.09 -6.04
CA GLN A 47 -4.91 -6.17 -5.73
C GLN A 47 -5.24 -6.24 -4.24
N VAL A 48 -5.45 -5.06 -3.63
CA VAL A 48 -5.84 -4.91 -2.22
C VAL A 48 -6.90 -3.83 -2.05
N ASP A 49 -7.65 -3.93 -0.96
CA ASP A 49 -8.49 -2.83 -0.48
C ASP A 49 -7.62 -1.85 0.32
N LEU A 50 -7.56 -0.61 -0.15
CA LEU A 50 -6.76 0.46 0.44
C LEU A 50 -7.67 1.48 1.13
N THR A 51 -7.30 1.84 2.35
CA THR A 51 -7.73 3.09 2.99
C THR A 51 -6.49 3.98 3.09
N TRP A 52 -6.59 5.22 2.63
CA TRP A 52 -5.45 6.14 2.51
C TRP A 52 -5.77 7.49 3.11
N GLU A 53 -4.73 8.22 3.50
CA GLU A 53 -4.81 9.60 3.98
C GLU A 53 -3.79 10.45 3.23
N ALA A 54 -4.18 11.66 2.83
CA ALA A 54 -3.23 12.62 2.30
C ALA A 54 -2.32 13.09 3.44
N LEU A 55 -1.01 13.12 3.22
CA LEU A 55 -0.08 13.85 4.07
C LEU A 55 -0.43 15.33 3.94
N GLY A 56 -1.31 15.80 4.82
CA GLY A 56 -1.78 17.18 4.85
C GLY A 56 -0.61 18.10 5.20
N PHE A 57 0.13 18.55 4.19
CA PHE A 57 1.04 19.67 4.35
C PHE A 57 0.19 20.93 4.57
N LYS A 58 0.23 21.47 5.78
CA LYS A 58 -0.14 22.86 6.06
C LYS A 58 1.10 23.72 6.03
#